data_AF-A0A7Y6YZN4-F1
#
_entry.id   AF-A0A7Y6YZN4-F1
#
_cell.length_a   1.000
_cell.length_b   1.000
_cell.length_c   1.000
_cell.angle_alpha   90.00
_cell.angle_beta   90.00
_cell.angle_gamma   90.00
#
_symmetry.space_group_name_H-M   'P 1'
#
loop_
_entity.id
_entity.type
_entity.pdbx_description
1 polymer ?
#
loop_
_entity_poly.entity_id
_entity_poly.type
_entity_poly.pdbx_seq_one_letter_code
_entity_poly.pdbx_strand_id
1 'polypeptide(L)'
;MFQANHCTEKISLQDRPLDKRIKNDTHKFFCETSVNKDGELVIFARNGSNSVETKRSQNKNRGKKDFHHRDLFLTKPGQKRNTEWYSSLPIIDELIIANGDIFDVDPCSPVKGETAPVPAKKHYTQEDDGLSQIWTGTTYMNCPYANISAWAKKAVESVWCSEMGKAPTEFAAHKETPDAEIVIGLIPARTNTQYWRKYISKHAKVFFLSGKVVFRQPDGNGNYVVASSGFPQGVALVVWGNHTKISNHLKNLDMIDGHEIYERSHPSIPDLPVQYWTKRNKR
;
A
#
# COMPACT_ATOMS: atom_id res chain seq x y z
N MET A 1 -5.70 62.87 2.02
CA MET A 1 -5.48 62.34 3.39
C MET A 1 -5.06 60.89 3.26
N PHE A 2 -3.81 60.62 3.66
CA PHE A 2 -3.17 59.39 4.16
C PHE A 2 -3.67 58.00 3.73
N GLN A 3 -2.83 56.97 3.56
CA GLN A 3 -1.43 56.76 3.16
C GLN A 3 -1.28 55.23 3.16
N ALA A 4 -0.61 54.67 2.16
CA ALA A 4 -0.22 53.27 2.14
C ALA A 4 1.00 53.04 3.04
N ASN A 5 1.09 51.89 3.72
CA ASN A 5 2.34 51.40 4.29
C ASN A 5 2.58 49.95 3.86
N HIS A 6 3.58 49.79 2.98
CA HIS A 6 4.37 48.59 2.83
C HIS A 6 5.23 48.37 4.08
N CYS A 7 5.40 47.12 4.50
CA CYS A 7 6.51 46.74 5.38
C CYS A 7 7.24 45.54 4.77
N THR A 8 8.40 45.82 4.18
CA THR A 8 9.45 44.87 3.80
C THR A 8 10.42 44.76 4.97
N GLU A 9 10.68 43.55 5.47
CA GLU A 9 11.89 43.27 6.25
C GLU A 9 12.69 42.13 5.61
N LYS A 10 13.89 42.50 5.15
CA LYS A 10 15.00 41.59 4.87
C LYS A 10 15.58 41.14 6.20
N ILE A 11 15.75 39.84 6.42
CA ILE A 11 16.63 39.34 7.48
C ILE A 11 17.79 38.57 6.85
N SER A 12 18.97 39.07 7.20
CA SER A 12 20.32 38.70 6.79
C SER A 12 20.73 37.32 7.31
N LEU A 13 21.40 36.53 6.46
CA LEU A 13 22.20 35.37 6.84
C LEU A 13 23.47 35.84 7.56
N GLN A 14 23.67 35.43 8.81
CA GLN A 14 24.99 35.37 9.46
C GLN A 14 25.08 34.15 10.37
N ASP A 15 26.27 33.55 10.38
CA ASP A 15 26.62 32.21 10.85
C ASP A 15 26.64 31.96 12.38
N ARG A 16 26.46 30.65 12.70
CA ARG A 16 26.92 29.83 13.86
C ARG A 16 25.95 29.60 15.06
N PRO A 17 26.11 28.49 15.83
CA PRO A 17 26.50 27.12 15.51
C PRO A 17 25.47 26.06 16.02
N LEU A 18 25.68 24.80 15.62
CA LEU A 18 24.92 23.60 15.98
C LEU A 18 24.84 23.28 17.49
N ASP A 19 23.73 22.59 17.80
CA ASP A 19 23.48 21.67 18.93
C ASP A 19 22.56 22.21 20.05
N LYS A 20 21.30 21.74 20.01
CA LYS A 20 20.52 21.36 21.18
C LYS A 20 19.37 20.44 20.77
N ARG A 21 19.51 19.18 21.16
CA ARG A 21 18.52 18.09 21.15
C ARG A 21 17.10 18.59 21.41
N ILE A 22 16.25 18.58 20.37
CA ILE A 22 14.80 18.63 20.53
C ILE A 22 14.32 17.19 20.61
N LYS A 23 13.84 16.80 21.79
CA LYS A 23 13.05 15.58 21.96
C LYS A 23 11.72 15.81 21.23
N ASN A 24 11.49 15.10 20.14
CA ASN A 24 10.17 15.04 19.51
C ASN A 24 9.26 14.14 20.37
N ASP A 25 8.48 14.76 21.26
CA ASP A 25 7.29 14.13 21.82
C ASP A 25 6.22 14.09 20.73
N THR A 26 6.18 13.01 19.96
CA THR A 26 5.04 12.72 19.08
C THR A 26 3.87 12.24 19.94
N HIS A 27 2.95 13.14 20.28
CA HIS A 27 1.64 12.76 20.79
C HIS A 27 0.94 11.92 19.70
N LYS A 28 0.74 10.62 19.97
CA LYS A 28 -0.08 9.75 19.12
C LYS A 28 -1.53 10.22 19.22
N PHE A 29 -2.05 10.77 18.13
CA PHE A 29 -3.50 10.91 17.94
C PHE A 29 -4.05 9.54 17.55
N PHE A 30 -4.93 8.99 18.38
CA PHE A 30 -5.74 7.84 18.01
C PHE A 30 -7.06 8.36 17.45
N CYS A 31 -7.35 7.96 16.22
CA CYS A 31 -8.61 8.23 15.54
C CYS A 31 -9.40 6.92 15.54
N GLU A 32 -10.47 6.85 16.32
CA GLU A 32 -11.42 5.74 16.25
C GLU A 32 -12.60 6.16 15.37
N THR A 33 -12.90 5.33 14.37
CA THR A 33 -14.07 5.48 13.52
C THR A 33 -15.16 4.51 13.97
N SER A 34 -16.39 5.00 14.04
CA SER A 34 -17.56 4.17 14.30
C SER A 34 -18.72 4.63 13.42
N VAL A 35 -19.57 3.69 13.00
CA VAL A 35 -20.78 3.99 12.23
C VAL A 35 -21.95 4.08 13.21
N ASN A 36 -22.69 5.19 13.17
CA ASN A 36 -23.86 5.35 14.02
C ASN A 36 -25.05 4.52 13.52
N LYS A 37 -26.15 4.49 14.27
CA LYS A 37 -27.33 3.67 13.95
C LYS A 37 -28.03 4.08 12.65
N ASP A 38 -27.70 5.25 12.12
CA ASP A 38 -28.26 5.81 10.89
C ASP A 38 -27.31 5.63 9.69
N GLY A 39 -26.18 4.94 9.87
CA GLY A 39 -25.23 4.62 8.81
C GLY A 39 -24.17 5.70 8.54
N GLU A 40 -24.08 6.75 9.36
CA GLU A 40 -23.09 7.81 9.19
C GLU A 40 -21.78 7.49 9.92
N LEU A 41 -20.66 7.79 9.25
CA LEU A 41 -19.32 7.65 9.81
C LEU A 41 -19.03 8.79 10.78
N VAL A 42 -18.80 8.47 12.05
CA VAL A 42 -18.47 9.44 13.10
C VAL A 42 -17.03 9.23 13.55
N ILE A 43 -16.27 10.33 13.57
CA ILE A 43 -14.86 10.37 13.93
C ILE A 43 -14.70 11.05 15.29
N PHE A 44 -14.12 10.35 16.27
CA PHE A 44 -13.85 10.91 17.59
C PHE A 44 -12.35 11.15 17.80
N ALA A 45 -11.99 12.37 18.19
CA ALA A 45 -10.64 12.72 18.65
C ALA A 45 -10.64 12.85 20.18
N ARG A 46 -9.76 12.13 20.88
CA ARG A 46 -9.54 12.28 22.33
C ARG A 46 -8.11 12.74 22.62
N ASN A 47 -7.99 13.77 23.45
CA ASN A 47 -6.72 14.18 24.06
C ASN A 47 -6.50 13.39 25.35
N GLY A 48 -5.46 12.55 25.38
CA GLY A 48 -5.10 11.76 26.55
C GLY A 48 -4.16 12.52 27.48
N SER A 49 -4.69 13.08 28.58
CA SER A 49 -3.90 13.41 29.77
C SER A 49 -4.60 12.86 31.00
N ASN A 50 -4.03 11.82 31.61
CA ASN A 50 -3.94 11.66 33.07
C ASN A 50 -3.10 10.43 33.44
N SER A 51 -2.06 10.69 34.24
CA SER A 51 -1.20 9.73 34.93
C SER A 51 -1.86 9.26 36.22
N VAL A 52 -1.80 7.95 36.51
CA VAL A 52 -2.01 7.42 37.86
C VAL A 52 -0.95 6.34 38.13
N GLU A 53 -0.11 6.58 39.14
CA GLU A 53 0.77 5.59 39.75
C GLU A 53 -0.04 4.49 40.43
N THR A 54 0.36 3.22 40.28
CA THR A 54 -0.01 2.17 41.24
C THR A 54 1.13 1.17 41.47
N LYS A 55 1.22 0.76 42.74
CA LYS A 55 2.34 0.12 43.43
C LYS A 55 2.69 -1.28 42.92
N ARG A 56 3.99 -1.59 42.98
CA ARG A 56 4.57 -2.96 42.92
C ARG A 56 3.94 -3.86 44.00
N SER A 57 3.42 -5.00 43.60
CA SER A 57 3.41 -6.21 44.42
C SER A 57 4.03 -7.36 43.62
N GLN A 58 4.99 -8.04 44.24
CA GLN A 58 5.53 -9.30 43.74
C GLN A 58 4.62 -10.43 44.21
N ASN A 59 4.14 -11.28 43.31
CA ASN A 59 3.99 -12.69 43.66
C ASN A 59 4.12 -13.64 42.47
N LYS A 60 4.65 -14.83 42.79
CA LYS A 60 5.35 -15.77 41.92
C LYS A 60 4.43 -16.76 41.19
N ASN A 61 4.90 -17.10 39.98
CA ASN A 61 4.80 -18.36 39.24
C ASN A 61 3.42 -18.95 38.88
N ARG A 62 3.15 -18.98 37.56
CA ARG A 62 2.95 -20.24 36.80
C ARG A 62 3.01 -19.96 35.28
N GLY A 63 4.05 -20.50 34.64
CA GLY A 63 4.10 -20.79 33.20
C GLY A 63 3.91 -19.65 32.20
N LYS A 64 4.80 -18.65 32.16
CA LYS A 64 4.97 -17.88 30.93
C LYS A 64 5.75 -18.74 29.93
N LYS A 65 5.04 -19.36 28.98
CA LYS A 65 5.67 -19.64 27.69
C LYS A 65 5.88 -18.28 27.05
N ASP A 66 7.13 -17.86 26.96
CA ASP A 66 7.50 -16.62 26.32
C ASP A 66 6.94 -16.61 24.90
N PHE A 67 6.00 -15.70 24.67
CA PHE A 67 5.36 -15.49 23.38
C PHE A 67 6.43 -14.88 22.46
N HIS A 68 7.10 -15.72 21.67
CA HIS A 68 8.09 -15.24 20.74
C HIS A 68 7.36 -14.54 19.58
N HIS A 69 7.78 -13.33 19.24
CA HIS A 69 7.34 -12.55 18.07
C HIS A 69 7.44 -13.28 16.70
N ARG A 70 7.85 -14.54 16.69
CA ARG A 70 7.95 -15.45 15.55
C ARG A 70 6.67 -16.28 15.33
N ASP A 71 5.72 -16.21 16.27
CA ASP A 71 4.46 -16.96 16.23
C ASP A 71 3.32 -16.18 15.54
N LEU A 72 3.62 -15.01 14.94
CA LEU A 72 2.63 -14.09 14.34
C LEU A 72 2.04 -14.56 13.01
N PHE A 73 2.16 -15.85 12.72
CA PHE A 73 1.42 -16.55 11.68
C PHE A 73 1.35 -17.98 12.19
N LEU A 74 0.19 -18.46 12.65
CA LEU A 74 0.07 -19.74 13.35
C LEU A 74 0.63 -20.91 12.50
N THR A 75 1.91 -21.22 12.67
CA THR A 75 2.43 -22.54 12.32
C THR A 75 2.56 -23.29 13.62
N LYS A 76 1.68 -24.28 13.82
CA LYS A 76 2.01 -25.41 14.69
C LYS A 76 3.39 -25.93 14.26
N PRO A 77 4.22 -26.44 15.19
CA PRO A 77 5.51 -27.04 14.82
C PRO A 77 5.33 -28.04 13.66
N GLY A 78 6.07 -27.84 12.57
CA GLY A 78 6.02 -28.71 11.38
C GLY A 78 5.27 -28.16 10.15
N GLN A 79 4.64 -26.97 10.22
CA GLN A 79 4.04 -26.34 9.04
C GLN A 79 5.00 -25.37 8.30
N LYS A 80 4.80 -25.26 6.98
CA LYS A 80 5.57 -24.37 6.08
C LYS A 80 5.33 -22.91 6.48
N ARG A 81 6.37 -22.06 6.48
CA ARG A 81 6.28 -20.65 6.90
C ARG A 81 5.17 -19.93 6.12
N ASN A 82 4.27 -19.25 6.83
CA ASN A 82 3.31 -18.34 6.20
C ASN A 82 4.07 -17.16 5.57
N THR A 83 3.68 -16.77 4.35
CA THR A 83 4.33 -15.72 3.56
C THR A 83 3.37 -14.58 3.17
N GLU A 84 2.18 -14.57 3.75
CA GLU A 84 1.12 -13.60 3.49
C GLU A 84 1.34 -12.34 4.31
N TRP A 85 1.27 -11.20 3.64
CA TRP A 85 1.26 -9.88 4.26
C TRP A 85 -0.05 -9.20 3.89
N TYR A 86 -0.74 -8.66 4.90
CA TYR A 86 -1.94 -7.86 4.66
C TYR A 86 -1.54 -6.43 4.26
N SER A 87 -2.50 -5.59 3.93
CA SER A 87 -2.26 -4.22 3.47
C SER A 87 -2.43 -3.20 4.61
N SER A 88 -1.82 -2.02 4.46
CA SER A 88 -2.11 -0.86 5.31
C SER A 88 -3.38 -0.18 4.83
N LEU A 89 -4.39 -0.01 5.70
CA LEU A 89 -5.66 0.65 5.33
C LEU A 89 -5.46 2.10 4.88
N PRO A 90 -4.67 2.95 5.57
CA PRO A 90 -4.36 4.28 5.06
C PRO A 90 -3.80 4.30 3.64
N ILE A 91 -3.01 3.28 3.26
CA ILE A 91 -2.54 3.17 1.87
C ILE A 91 -3.68 2.80 0.92
N ILE A 92 -4.53 1.86 1.32
CA ILE A 92 -5.71 1.44 0.53
C ILE A 92 -6.67 2.61 0.32
N ASP A 93 -6.93 3.41 1.35
CA ASP A 93 -7.86 4.53 1.30
C ASP A 93 -7.44 5.57 0.25
N GLU A 94 -6.16 5.96 0.24
CA GLU A 94 -5.63 6.88 -0.78
C GLU A 94 -5.72 6.30 -2.21
N LEU A 95 -5.54 4.99 -2.37
CA LEU A 95 -5.67 4.33 -3.66
C LEU A 95 -7.14 4.27 -4.13
N ILE A 96 -8.10 4.09 -3.21
CA ILE A 96 -9.53 4.15 -3.49
C ILE A 96 -9.94 5.57 -3.88
N ILE A 97 -9.47 6.59 -3.14
CA ILE A 97 -9.69 8.00 -3.48
C ILE A 97 -9.15 8.29 -4.89
N ALA A 98 -7.92 7.86 -5.19
CA ALA A 98 -7.32 8.03 -6.51
C ALA A 98 -8.08 7.28 -7.62
N ASN A 99 -8.69 6.15 -7.29
CA ASN A 99 -9.47 5.35 -8.23
C ASN A 99 -10.88 5.92 -8.48
N GLY A 100 -11.46 6.57 -7.47
CA GLY A 100 -12.84 7.07 -7.46
C GLY A 100 -13.90 6.03 -7.08
N ASP A 101 -13.49 4.78 -6.82
CA ASP A 101 -14.34 3.65 -6.41
C ASP A 101 -13.44 2.59 -5.72
N ILE A 102 -14.04 1.59 -5.07
CA ILE A 102 -13.33 0.40 -4.61
C ILE A 102 -12.69 -0.37 -5.78
N PHE A 103 -11.80 -1.31 -5.49
CA PHE A 103 -11.18 -2.13 -6.53
C PHE A 103 -12.20 -3.08 -7.17
N ASP A 104 -11.98 -3.44 -8.43
CA ASP A 104 -12.78 -4.47 -9.08
C ASP A 104 -12.33 -5.87 -8.65
N VAL A 105 -11.01 -6.05 -8.46
CA VAL A 105 -10.41 -7.33 -8.07
C VAL A 105 -9.33 -7.16 -7.00
N ASP A 106 -9.37 -7.99 -5.97
CA ASP A 106 -8.23 -8.35 -5.11
C ASP A 106 -7.89 -9.83 -5.33
N PRO A 107 -6.80 -10.16 -6.04
CA PRO A 107 -6.44 -11.53 -6.36
C PRO A 107 -5.60 -12.20 -5.26
N CYS A 108 -5.34 -11.50 -4.15
CA CYS A 108 -4.49 -11.98 -3.05
C CYS A 108 -5.23 -11.86 -1.71
N SER A 109 -6.55 -11.96 -1.73
CA SER A 109 -7.35 -11.74 -0.55
C SER A 109 -7.29 -12.94 0.40
N PRO A 110 -7.18 -12.73 1.72
CA PRO A 110 -7.24 -13.81 2.69
C PRO A 110 -8.64 -14.44 2.81
N VAL A 111 -9.69 -13.67 2.50
CA VAL A 111 -11.10 -14.07 2.61
C VAL A 111 -11.94 -13.39 1.52
N LYS A 112 -13.17 -13.85 1.32
CA LYS A 112 -14.10 -13.22 0.36
C LYS A 112 -15.11 -12.32 1.05
N GLY A 113 -15.58 -11.30 0.34
CA GLY A 113 -16.74 -10.50 0.73
C GLY A 113 -16.40 -9.35 1.67
N GLU A 114 -17.41 -8.88 2.40
CA GLU A 114 -17.35 -7.63 3.20
C GLU A 114 -16.35 -7.66 4.35
N THR A 115 -15.96 -8.85 4.82
CA THR A 115 -14.96 -9.02 5.89
C THR A 115 -13.52 -9.02 5.35
N ALA A 116 -13.34 -8.92 4.03
CA ALA A 116 -12.03 -8.82 3.43
C ALA A 116 -11.36 -7.47 3.80
N PRO A 117 -10.06 -7.49 4.14
CA PRO A 117 -9.36 -6.29 4.60
C PRO A 117 -9.13 -5.26 3.48
N VAL A 118 -9.21 -5.68 2.22
CA VAL A 118 -9.13 -4.80 1.06
C VAL A 118 -10.52 -4.77 0.39
N PRO A 119 -11.19 -3.61 0.34
CA PRO A 119 -12.45 -3.48 -0.35
C PRO A 119 -12.29 -3.74 -1.85
N ALA A 120 -12.95 -4.80 -2.35
CA ALA A 120 -13.00 -5.12 -3.77
C ALA A 120 -14.34 -5.76 -4.13
N LYS A 121 -14.78 -5.61 -5.38
CA LYS A 121 -16.00 -6.27 -5.89
C LYS A 121 -15.82 -7.79 -5.99
N LYS A 122 -14.59 -8.24 -6.25
CA LYS A 122 -14.22 -9.66 -6.31
C LYS A 122 -12.93 -9.93 -5.54
N HIS A 123 -12.97 -10.96 -4.70
CA HIS A 123 -11.82 -11.47 -3.96
C HIS A 123 -11.48 -12.88 -4.42
N TYR A 124 -10.22 -13.12 -4.73
CA TYR A 124 -9.68 -14.46 -4.90
C TYR A 124 -8.82 -14.84 -3.71
N THR A 125 -9.10 -16.01 -3.15
CA THR A 125 -8.34 -16.58 -2.04
C THR A 125 -7.29 -17.56 -2.54
N GLN A 126 -6.50 -18.10 -1.61
CA GLN A 126 -5.52 -19.14 -1.94
C GLN A 126 -6.18 -20.35 -2.63
N GLU A 127 -7.40 -20.72 -2.22
CA GLU A 127 -8.17 -21.82 -2.81
C GLU A 127 -8.61 -21.57 -4.25
N ASP A 128 -8.77 -20.30 -4.65
CA ASP A 128 -9.14 -19.93 -6.02
C ASP A 128 -7.93 -19.88 -6.96
N ASP A 129 -6.70 -19.98 -6.43
CA ASP A 129 -5.47 -19.69 -7.15
C ASP A 129 -5.56 -18.36 -7.91
N GLY A 130 -5.56 -17.24 -7.17
CA GLY A 130 -5.73 -15.90 -7.74
C GLY A 130 -4.77 -15.55 -8.88
N LEU A 131 -3.63 -16.22 -9.01
CA LEU A 131 -2.70 -16.05 -10.14
C LEU A 131 -3.26 -16.61 -11.45
N SER A 132 -4.03 -17.71 -11.39
CA SER A 132 -4.70 -18.33 -12.55
C SER A 132 -5.94 -17.56 -13.02
N GLN A 133 -6.47 -16.68 -12.18
CA GLN A 133 -7.72 -15.98 -12.42
C GLN A 133 -7.56 -14.80 -13.42
N ILE A 134 -8.69 -14.37 -13.97
CA ILE A 134 -8.75 -13.15 -14.79
C ILE A 134 -8.85 -11.94 -13.86
N TRP A 135 -7.99 -10.95 -14.08
CA TRP A 135 -7.98 -9.70 -13.33
C TRP A 135 -8.58 -8.61 -14.21
N THR A 136 -9.70 -8.04 -13.80
CA THR A 136 -10.44 -7.05 -14.59
C THR A 136 -10.43 -5.67 -13.94
N GLY A 137 -10.68 -4.63 -14.74
CA GLY A 137 -10.84 -3.25 -14.24
C GLY A 137 -9.61 -2.73 -13.48
N THR A 138 -9.83 -2.14 -12.30
CA THR A 138 -8.77 -1.72 -11.39
C THR A 138 -8.52 -2.81 -10.35
N THR A 139 -7.36 -3.45 -10.41
CA THR A 139 -6.96 -4.55 -9.52
C THR A 139 -5.93 -4.08 -8.50
N TYR A 140 -6.13 -4.40 -7.22
CA TYR A 140 -5.12 -4.22 -6.18
C TYR A 140 -4.51 -5.57 -5.80
N MET A 141 -3.19 -5.66 -5.70
CA MET A 141 -2.45 -6.90 -5.47
C MET A 141 -1.35 -6.73 -4.42
N ASN A 142 -1.51 -7.35 -3.25
CA ASN A 142 -0.44 -7.53 -2.28
C ASN A 142 -0.05 -9.02 -2.23
N CYS A 143 0.72 -9.46 -3.22
CA CYS A 143 0.98 -10.88 -3.44
C CYS A 143 1.82 -11.54 -2.34
N PRO A 144 1.72 -12.87 -2.15
CA PRO A 144 2.67 -13.61 -1.32
C PRO A 144 4.11 -13.42 -1.81
N TYR A 145 5.00 -12.93 -0.94
CA TYR A 145 6.35 -12.49 -1.34
C TYR A 145 7.32 -13.63 -1.70
N ALA A 146 6.88 -14.88 -1.61
CA ALA A 146 7.63 -16.06 -2.04
C ALA A 146 7.72 -16.19 -3.58
N ASN A 147 6.75 -15.67 -4.33
CA ASN A 147 6.69 -15.84 -5.79
C ASN A 147 6.36 -14.54 -6.54
N ILE A 148 6.94 -13.42 -6.12
CA ILE A 148 6.67 -12.08 -6.70
C ILE A 148 6.88 -12.07 -8.23
N SER A 149 7.82 -12.88 -8.75
CA SER A 149 8.09 -12.91 -10.18
C SER A 149 6.88 -13.32 -11.02
N ALA A 150 6.11 -14.31 -10.58
CA ALA A 150 4.93 -14.77 -11.32
C ALA A 150 3.80 -13.72 -11.25
N TRP A 151 3.60 -13.12 -10.09
CA TRP A 151 2.61 -12.06 -9.88
C TRP A 151 2.92 -10.79 -10.68
N ALA A 152 4.18 -10.34 -10.71
CA ALA A 152 4.60 -9.20 -11.52
C ALA A 152 4.48 -9.47 -13.03
N LYS A 153 4.76 -10.70 -13.47
CA LYS A 153 4.52 -11.14 -14.86
C LYS A 153 3.02 -11.08 -15.19
N LYS A 154 2.16 -11.63 -14.32
CA LYS A 154 0.71 -11.61 -14.50
C LYS A 154 0.16 -10.17 -14.53
N ALA A 155 0.62 -9.29 -13.62
CA ALA A 155 0.21 -7.89 -13.58
C ALA A 155 0.43 -7.18 -14.91
N VAL A 156 1.62 -7.32 -15.50
CA VAL A 156 1.92 -6.68 -16.79
C VAL A 156 1.18 -7.34 -17.95
N GLU A 157 0.92 -8.66 -17.89
CA GLU A 157 0.13 -9.39 -18.90
C GLU A 157 -1.37 -9.06 -18.84
N SER A 158 -1.89 -8.68 -17.68
CA SER A 158 -3.29 -8.30 -17.50
C SER A 158 -3.62 -6.96 -18.15
N VAL A 159 -2.68 -6.00 -18.17
CA VAL A 159 -2.92 -4.63 -18.66
C VAL A 159 -2.46 -4.37 -20.10
N TRP A 160 -1.97 -5.39 -20.80
CA TRP A 160 -1.33 -5.25 -22.11
C TRP A 160 -2.03 -6.09 -23.17
N CYS A 161 -2.03 -5.62 -24.42
CA CYS A 161 -2.57 -6.34 -25.57
C CYS A 161 -1.74 -6.13 -26.85
N SER A 162 -2.10 -6.83 -27.92
CA SER A 162 -1.42 -6.84 -29.22
C SER A 162 -1.38 -5.48 -29.91
N GLU A 163 -2.37 -4.62 -29.66
CA GLU A 163 -2.39 -3.24 -30.16
C GLU A 163 -1.30 -2.36 -29.52
N MET A 164 -0.85 -2.72 -28.32
CA MET A 164 0.22 -2.05 -27.60
C MET A 164 1.54 -2.72 -28.02
N GLY A 165 2.22 -2.17 -29.03
CA GLY A 165 3.51 -2.71 -29.50
C GLY A 165 4.54 -2.87 -28.37
N LYS A 166 5.62 -3.65 -28.63
CA LYS A 166 6.68 -3.94 -27.64
C LYS A 166 6.14 -4.63 -26.36
N ALA A 167 5.32 -5.65 -26.54
CA ALA A 167 4.73 -6.38 -25.44
C ALA A 167 5.78 -6.92 -24.44
N PRO A 168 5.48 -6.91 -23.13
CA PRO A 168 6.39 -7.34 -22.06
C PRO A 168 6.64 -8.86 -22.06
N THR A 169 5.72 -9.62 -22.68
CA THR A 169 5.77 -11.06 -22.84
C THR A 169 5.15 -11.47 -24.17
N GLU A 170 5.49 -12.68 -24.62
CA GLU A 170 4.88 -13.29 -25.81
C GLU A 170 3.38 -13.48 -25.65
N PHE A 171 2.92 -13.87 -24.46
CA PHE A 171 1.49 -14.00 -24.15
C PHE A 171 0.75 -12.67 -24.36
N ALA A 172 1.26 -11.58 -23.80
CA ALA A 172 0.66 -10.25 -23.97
C ALA A 172 0.67 -9.76 -25.43
N ALA A 173 1.65 -10.20 -26.24
CA ALA A 173 1.76 -9.83 -27.65
C ALA A 173 0.61 -10.37 -28.52
N HIS A 174 -0.01 -11.47 -28.11
CA HIS A 174 -1.08 -12.14 -28.87
C HIS A 174 -2.47 -11.88 -28.30
N LYS A 175 -2.57 -11.17 -27.18
CA LYS A 175 -3.84 -10.90 -26.52
C LYS A 175 -4.60 -9.80 -27.24
N GLU A 176 -5.84 -10.04 -27.63
CA GLU A 176 -6.64 -9.07 -28.39
C GLU A 176 -6.97 -7.82 -27.56
N THR A 177 -7.39 -8.00 -26.31
CA THR A 177 -7.73 -6.90 -25.40
C THR A 177 -7.06 -7.09 -24.05
N PRO A 178 -6.68 -6.00 -23.34
CA PRO A 178 -6.22 -6.13 -21.96
C PRO A 178 -7.39 -6.64 -21.09
N ASP A 179 -7.08 -7.41 -20.04
CA ASP A 179 -8.10 -7.87 -19.09
C ASP A 179 -8.41 -6.74 -18.09
N ALA A 180 -7.35 -6.09 -17.61
CA ALA A 180 -7.39 -5.04 -16.61
C ALA A 180 -7.08 -3.68 -17.23
N GLU A 181 -7.71 -2.64 -16.68
CA GLU A 181 -7.35 -1.25 -16.96
C GLU A 181 -6.05 -0.90 -16.23
N ILE A 182 -5.98 -1.23 -14.94
CA ILE A 182 -4.90 -0.88 -14.02
C ILE A 182 -4.65 -2.04 -13.07
N VAL A 183 -3.38 -2.30 -12.77
CA VAL A 183 -2.99 -3.16 -11.66
C VAL A 183 -2.09 -2.36 -10.72
N ILE A 184 -2.40 -2.37 -9.43
CA ILE A 184 -1.63 -1.70 -8.38
C ILE A 184 -1.05 -2.77 -7.46
N GLY A 185 0.27 -2.84 -7.37
CA GLY A 185 0.97 -3.80 -6.53
C GLY A 185 1.68 -3.13 -5.35
N LEU A 186 1.59 -3.73 -4.16
CA LEU A 186 2.47 -3.40 -3.04
C LEU A 186 3.63 -4.40 -2.98
N ILE A 187 4.80 -3.99 -3.47
CA ILE A 187 5.90 -4.91 -3.77
C ILE A 187 7.17 -4.53 -2.98
N PRO A 188 7.87 -5.48 -2.36
CA PRO A 188 9.20 -5.24 -1.81
C PRO A 188 10.16 -4.65 -2.84
N ALA A 189 10.87 -3.59 -2.46
CA ALA A 189 11.78 -2.80 -3.27
C ALA A 189 13.08 -3.55 -3.63
N ARG A 190 12.97 -4.67 -4.36
CA ARG A 190 14.09 -5.54 -4.76
C ARG A 190 14.53 -5.24 -6.19
N THR A 191 15.04 -4.03 -6.39
CA THR A 191 15.38 -3.47 -7.72
C THR A 191 16.42 -4.29 -8.50
N ASN A 192 17.25 -5.06 -7.80
CA ASN A 192 18.26 -5.95 -8.36
C ASN A 192 17.69 -7.22 -9.02
N THR A 193 16.45 -7.60 -8.70
CA THR A 193 15.87 -8.87 -9.15
C THR A 193 15.52 -8.86 -10.64
N GLN A 194 15.42 -10.06 -11.24
CA GLN A 194 15.05 -10.19 -12.64
C GLN A 194 13.60 -9.72 -12.89
N TYR A 195 12.66 -10.07 -12.02
CA TYR A 195 11.27 -9.66 -12.18
C TYR A 195 11.13 -8.14 -12.14
N TRP A 196 11.89 -7.47 -11.27
CA TRP A 196 11.84 -6.01 -11.19
C TRP A 196 12.32 -5.38 -12.49
N ARG A 197 13.49 -5.80 -12.97
CA ARG A 197 14.04 -5.30 -14.24
C ARG A 197 13.14 -5.60 -15.44
N LYS A 198 12.56 -6.81 -15.49
CA LYS A 198 11.77 -7.27 -16.64
C LYS A 198 10.34 -6.74 -16.66
N TYR A 199 9.65 -6.73 -15.51
CA TYR A 199 8.20 -6.50 -15.46
C TYR A 199 7.81 -5.20 -14.76
N ILE A 200 8.68 -4.60 -13.94
CA ILE A 200 8.37 -3.37 -13.20
C ILE A 200 9.05 -2.18 -13.87
N SER A 201 10.39 -2.15 -13.88
CA SER A 201 11.16 -0.96 -14.24
C SER A 201 10.82 -0.39 -15.62
N LYS A 202 10.46 -1.24 -16.59
CA LYS A 202 10.16 -0.81 -17.97
C LYS A 202 8.67 -0.64 -18.27
N HIS A 203 7.78 -1.02 -17.35
CA HIS A 203 6.36 -1.18 -17.66
C HIS A 203 5.40 -0.65 -16.59
N ALA A 204 5.90 -0.06 -15.49
CA ALA A 204 5.07 0.43 -14.40
C ALA A 204 5.61 1.74 -13.82
N LYS A 205 4.71 2.60 -13.34
CA LYS A 205 5.07 3.69 -12.43
C LYS A 205 5.41 3.12 -11.06
N VAL A 206 6.42 3.68 -10.40
CA VAL A 206 6.93 3.20 -9.12
C VAL A 206 7.01 4.34 -8.13
N PHE A 207 6.36 4.16 -6.99
CA PHE A 207 6.37 5.09 -5.86
C PHE A 207 6.95 4.37 -4.65
N PHE A 208 8.08 4.84 -4.14
CA PHE A 208 8.69 4.29 -2.93
C PHE A 208 8.07 4.92 -1.69
N LEU A 209 7.98 4.13 -0.63
CA LEU A 209 7.56 4.56 0.70
C LEU A 209 8.76 4.55 1.63
N SER A 210 8.98 5.65 2.35
CA SER A 210 10.04 5.71 3.38
C SER A 210 9.70 4.85 4.59
N GLY A 211 10.71 4.46 5.39
CA GLY A 211 10.48 3.71 6.63
C GLY A 211 9.94 2.29 6.42
N LYS A 212 9.35 1.72 7.47
CA LYS A 212 8.80 0.37 7.48
C LYS A 212 7.27 0.44 7.53
N VAL A 213 6.63 0.09 6.41
CA VAL A 213 5.17 0.04 6.35
C VAL A 213 4.64 -1.01 7.32
N VAL A 214 3.64 -0.64 8.10
CA VAL A 214 2.98 -1.53 9.05
C VAL A 214 1.75 -2.14 8.41
N PHE A 215 1.63 -3.45 8.50
CA PHE A 215 0.51 -4.19 7.94
C PHE A 215 -0.47 -4.63 9.01
N ARG A 216 -1.71 -4.92 8.60
CA ARG A 216 -2.64 -5.65 9.47
C ARG A 216 -2.22 -7.12 9.59
N GLN A 217 -2.74 -7.79 10.60
CA GLN A 217 -2.59 -9.23 10.83
C GLN A 217 -3.80 -9.75 11.61
N PRO A 218 -4.16 -11.03 11.49
CA PRO A 218 -5.23 -11.62 12.28
C PRO A 218 -4.82 -11.65 13.75
N ASP A 219 -5.75 -11.32 14.65
CA ASP A 219 -5.55 -11.39 16.11
C ASP A 219 -5.78 -12.80 16.68
N GLY A 220 -6.17 -13.76 15.84
CA GLY A 220 -6.54 -15.12 16.22
C GLY A 220 -8.02 -15.29 16.62
N ASN A 221 -8.78 -14.21 16.76
CA ASN A 221 -10.20 -14.19 17.08
C ASN A 221 -11.08 -13.81 15.87
N GLY A 222 -10.51 -13.83 14.67
CA GLY A 222 -11.19 -13.45 13.44
C GLY A 222 -11.20 -11.95 13.16
N ASN A 223 -10.51 -11.12 13.95
CA ASN A 223 -10.34 -9.69 13.68
C ASN A 223 -8.97 -9.40 13.07
N TYR A 224 -8.84 -8.25 12.42
CA TYR A 224 -7.58 -7.73 11.91
C TYR A 224 -7.08 -6.56 12.75
N VAL A 225 -5.87 -6.69 13.28
CA VAL A 225 -5.19 -5.65 14.08
C VAL A 225 -3.92 -5.18 13.39
N VAL A 226 -3.46 -3.98 13.72
CA VAL A 226 -2.18 -3.45 13.20
C VAL A 226 -1.02 -4.23 13.84
N ALA A 227 -0.07 -4.68 13.02
CA ALA A 227 1.11 -5.40 13.49
C ALA A 227 1.98 -4.52 14.41
N SER A 228 2.62 -5.14 15.39
CA SER A 228 3.48 -4.42 16.36
C SER A 228 4.79 -3.91 15.76
N SER A 229 5.17 -4.40 14.57
CA SER A 229 6.36 -3.98 13.85
C SER A 229 6.10 -3.90 12.35
N GLY A 230 6.68 -2.90 11.69
CA GLY A 230 6.62 -2.76 10.24
C GLY A 230 7.44 -3.81 9.49
N PHE A 231 7.10 -4.00 8.21
CA PHE A 231 7.76 -4.94 7.32
C PHE A 231 9.26 -4.63 7.24
N PRO A 232 10.15 -5.64 7.37
CA PRO A 232 11.58 -5.41 7.52
C PRO A 232 12.30 -4.90 6.26
N GLN A 233 11.63 -4.83 5.10
CA GLN A 233 12.20 -4.32 3.85
C GLN A 233 11.45 -3.08 3.38
N GLY A 234 12.09 -2.24 2.59
CA GLY A 234 11.39 -1.17 1.87
C GLY A 234 10.38 -1.75 0.88
N VAL A 235 9.28 -1.04 0.68
CA VAL A 235 8.22 -1.40 -0.28
C VAL A 235 7.98 -0.26 -1.25
N ALA A 236 7.39 -0.61 -2.38
CA ALA A 236 6.95 0.33 -3.39
C ALA A 236 5.52 0.02 -3.82
N LEU A 237 4.76 1.08 -4.08
CA LEU A 237 3.55 1.00 -4.89
C LEU A 237 3.96 0.97 -6.36
N VAL A 238 3.54 -0.07 -7.06
CA VAL A 238 3.86 -0.32 -8.46
C VAL A 238 2.56 -0.28 -9.25
N VAL A 239 2.45 0.63 -10.22
CA VAL A 239 1.21 0.87 -10.97
C VAL A 239 1.46 0.55 -12.44
N TRP A 240 0.84 -0.55 -12.91
CA TRP A 240 0.81 -0.96 -14.31
C TRP A 240 -0.47 -0.48 -14.99
N GLY A 241 -0.45 -0.34 -16.32
CA GLY A 241 -1.65 -0.06 -17.11
C GLY A 241 -1.94 1.43 -17.25
N ASN A 242 -3.23 1.81 -17.24
CA ASN A 242 -3.70 3.20 -17.34
C ASN A 242 -3.43 4.01 -16.06
N HIS A 243 -2.16 4.12 -15.68
CA HIS A 243 -1.74 4.55 -14.35
C HIS A 243 -2.12 5.98 -13.99
N THR A 244 -2.48 6.84 -14.96
CA THR A 244 -2.52 8.31 -14.81
C THR A 244 -3.32 8.78 -13.60
N LYS A 245 -4.54 8.25 -13.38
CA LYS A 245 -5.39 8.66 -12.25
C LYS A 245 -4.72 8.38 -10.90
N ILE A 246 -4.13 7.19 -10.75
CA ILE A 246 -3.40 6.79 -9.54
C ILE A 246 -2.10 7.60 -9.40
N SER A 247 -1.31 7.67 -10.47
CA SER A 247 0.00 8.33 -10.41
C SER A 247 -0.09 9.83 -10.19
N ASN A 248 -1.13 10.49 -10.69
CA ASN A 248 -1.32 11.92 -10.47
C ASN A 248 -1.71 12.19 -9.02
N HIS A 249 -2.60 11.37 -8.45
CA HIS A 249 -2.95 11.45 -7.04
C HIS A 249 -1.73 11.28 -6.14
N LEU A 250 -0.99 10.17 -6.31
CA LEU A 250 0.18 9.86 -5.48
C LEU A 250 1.32 10.90 -5.62
N LYS A 251 1.44 11.60 -6.75
CA LYS A 251 2.40 12.69 -6.94
C LYS A 251 2.05 13.96 -6.16
N ASN A 252 0.78 14.13 -5.82
CA ASN A 252 0.30 15.28 -5.06
C ASN A 252 0.31 15.02 -3.55
N LEU A 253 0.70 13.82 -3.12
CA LEU A 253 0.87 13.47 -1.71
C LEU A 253 2.35 13.65 -1.32
N ASP A 254 2.60 14.36 -0.22
CA ASP A 254 3.92 14.38 0.40
C ASP A 254 4.14 13.14 1.30
N MET A 255 3.06 12.68 1.94
CA MET A 255 3.07 11.55 2.86
C MET A 255 1.82 10.68 2.73
N ILE A 256 1.98 9.41 3.10
CA ILE A 256 0.91 8.43 3.25
C ILE A 256 1.20 7.57 4.49
N ASP A 257 0.29 7.54 5.47
CA ASP A 257 0.49 6.80 6.73
C ASP A 257 1.81 7.14 7.47
N GLY A 258 2.23 8.41 7.41
CA GLY A 258 3.50 8.86 8.00
C GLY A 258 4.75 8.44 7.23
N HIS A 259 4.59 7.87 6.03
CA HIS A 259 5.67 7.57 5.10
C HIS A 259 5.73 8.63 4.00
N GLU A 260 6.89 9.28 3.83
CA GLU A 260 7.17 10.02 2.59
C GLU A 260 6.93 9.11 1.38
N ILE A 261 6.25 9.64 0.37
CA ILE A 261 5.99 8.96 -0.89
C ILE A 261 6.67 9.72 -2.03
N TYR A 262 7.40 9.01 -2.89
CA TYR A 262 8.12 9.66 -3.98
C TYR A 262 8.25 8.77 -5.21
N GLU A 263 8.02 9.37 -6.37
CA GLU A 263 8.07 8.70 -7.66
C GLU A 263 9.53 8.49 -8.11
N ARG A 264 9.85 7.26 -8.53
CA ARG A 264 11.17 6.87 -9.07
C ARG A 264 10.99 5.86 -10.18
N SER A 265 10.06 6.13 -11.07
CA SER A 265 9.83 5.28 -12.23
C SER A 265 10.93 5.50 -13.28
N HIS A 266 11.11 4.54 -14.18
CA HIS A 266 12.04 4.73 -15.29
C HIS A 266 11.55 5.88 -16.20
N PRO A 267 12.42 6.77 -16.70
CA PRO A 267 12.01 7.96 -17.44
C PRO A 267 11.30 7.64 -18.76
N SER A 268 11.53 6.45 -19.31
CA SER A 268 10.98 6.02 -20.61
C SER A 268 9.90 4.95 -20.50
N ILE A 269 9.09 4.95 -19.43
CA ILE A 269 7.95 4.00 -19.35
C ILE A 269 7.02 4.27 -20.53
N PRO A 270 6.66 3.24 -21.31
CA PRO A 270 5.71 3.42 -22.39
C PRO A 270 4.32 3.69 -21.81
N ASP A 271 3.77 4.87 -22.10
CA ASP A 271 2.37 5.21 -21.81
C ASP A 271 1.41 4.50 -22.80
N LEU A 272 1.80 3.36 -23.37
CA LEU A 272 1.01 2.63 -24.37
C LEU A 272 -0.34 2.16 -23.80
N PRO A 273 -0.43 1.58 -22.58
CA PRO A 273 -1.73 1.28 -21.97
C PRO A 273 -2.57 2.54 -21.72
N VAL A 274 -1.97 3.65 -21.29
CA VAL A 274 -2.67 4.93 -21.10
C VAL A 274 -3.26 5.42 -22.42
N GLN A 275 -2.49 5.38 -23.50
CA GLN A 275 -2.92 5.78 -24.84
C GLN A 275 -4.07 4.89 -25.35
N TYR A 276 -4.00 3.58 -25.11
CA TYR A 276 -5.05 2.63 -25.48
C TYR A 276 -6.39 3.02 -24.84
N TRP A 277 -6.41 3.16 -23.51
CA TRP A 277 -7.64 3.51 -22.77
C TRP A 277 -8.13 4.92 -23.08
N THR A 278 -7.23 5.89 -23.28
CA THR A 278 -7.59 7.24 -23.70
C THR A 278 -8.31 7.25 -25.06
N LYS A 279 -7.88 6.42 -26.02
CA LYS A 279 -8.55 6.30 -27.32
C LYS A 279 -9.91 5.61 -27.19
N ARG A 280 -10.01 4.60 -26.34
CA ARG A 280 -11.24 3.80 -26.15
C ARG A 280 -12.34 4.60 -25.46
N ASN A 281 -12.01 5.43 -24.47
CA ASN A 281 -12.97 6.26 -23.74
C ASN A 281 -13.50 7.46 -24.57
N LYS A 282 -12.93 7.71 -25.76
CA LYS A 282 -13.40 8.75 -26.70
C LYS A 282 -14.34 8.22 -27.78
N ARG A 283 -14.49 6.90 -27.88
CA ARG A 283 -15.40 6.22 -28.83
C ARG A 283 -16.72 5.92 -28.13
#